data_AF-A0A6B0Y424-F1
#
_entry.id   AF-A0A6B0Y424-F1
#
_cell.length_a   1.000
_cell.length_b   1.000
_cell.length_c   1.000
_cell.angle_alpha   90.00
_cell.angle_beta   90.00
_cell.angle_gamma   90.00
#
_symmetry.space_group_name_H-M   'P 1'
#
loop_
_entity.id
_entity.type
_entity.pdbx_description
1 polymer ?
#
loop_
_entity_poly.entity_id
_entity_poly.type
_entity_poly.pdbx_seq_one_letter_code
_entity_poly.pdbx_strand_id
1 'polypeptide(L)'
;MVAGGLTFAIPGAAPAHAQATAMSVSAVNDMFANSFVGAQVVEVSVNHPDFRADNAFEESFEPVVTVDDNALIMRQAGNGVWYGYFVDANMAAAAHENGMDFGTVSGDNNFNPDAATLYENDGTRNVLNNPDLPKSDVIIQAFEFTEASDIDIELENGGGSEAVTLTFDTVEDYASLMLDRESIYPLEGHVHLTITDTWLNIDPTNEDEWVFNTDTDEAYYRPNIYDGYAQELKDELADPLVAVPEDDLMCDDNCSFTINVAQQGDIVLHQQDNKDAPRDKNSTPGDIASILGGVSLTFTETNDNTGVFTNTDDDDVANLITTGNADLRGKTAVIDYNDNDTDVVIGFDFATVDIMPNDDMWNSGEEIAVVIMDMDANKNGMSDEDMEVNNPNIDIIPALQTGSPTVITDNAEINDVSVGDLPYDSFAARVIVDTNIVKIDDSLTVEFEDRIDLYTQDTVFNYINFDVSSIGDASSITACSGSVLDSDGNPITGDVVYMAIDEDSVNNCDNITFKFDKTVGKGDYPIVVDFMSFGYIDDGLQSTERIADQIVRIEAEETDDGTGVFEGSLEYIMVNQLNILDQDTFDDVSTK
;
A
#
# COMPACT_ATOMS: atom_id res chain seq x y z
N MET A 1 -28.01 46.12 6.49
CA MET A 1 -26.96 45.24 7.01
C MET A 1 -25.67 46.03 7.03
N VAL A 2 -25.04 46.06 8.20
CA VAL A 2 -23.96 46.97 8.59
C VAL A 2 -22.65 46.43 8.04
N ALA A 3 -22.01 47.20 7.14
CA ALA A 3 -20.59 47.05 6.84
C ALA A 3 -19.80 47.71 7.98
N GLY A 4 -19.36 46.91 8.94
CA GLY A 4 -18.53 47.35 10.05
C GLY A 4 -17.07 47.46 9.60
N GLY A 5 -16.62 48.67 9.29
CA GLY A 5 -15.20 48.97 9.21
C GLY A 5 -14.57 48.97 10.61
N LEU A 6 -13.81 47.93 10.93
CA LEU A 6 -12.92 47.91 12.08
C LEU A 6 -11.75 48.86 11.80
N THR A 7 -11.71 49.97 12.56
CA THR A 7 -10.54 50.86 12.59
C THR A 7 -9.65 50.40 13.75
N PHE A 8 -8.56 49.71 13.44
CA PHE A 8 -7.51 49.45 14.43
C PHE A 8 -6.63 50.70 14.58
N ALA A 9 -6.62 51.26 15.78
CA ALA A 9 -5.62 52.22 16.20
C ALA A 9 -4.31 51.46 16.44
N ILE A 10 -3.22 51.87 15.77
CA ILE A 10 -1.87 51.40 16.08
C ILE A 10 -1.29 52.34 17.15
N PRO A 11 -1.04 51.90 18.39
CA PRO A 11 -0.13 52.58 19.29
C PRO A 11 1.31 52.27 18.85
N GLY A 12 2.14 53.31 18.75
CA GLY A 12 3.50 53.21 18.26
C GLY A 12 4.49 52.53 19.20
N ALA A 13 5.38 51.74 18.58
CA ALA A 13 6.75 51.38 18.93
C ALA A 13 7.04 50.69 20.29
N ALA A 14 7.29 49.39 20.22
CA ALA A 14 8.44 48.75 20.86
C ALA A 14 9.00 47.68 19.89
N PRO A 15 10.34 47.50 19.78
CA PRO A 15 10.93 46.51 18.90
C PRO A 15 10.94 45.16 19.62
N ALA A 16 10.51 44.11 18.93
CA ALA A 16 11.04 42.78 19.11
C ALA A 16 10.84 42.09 17.77
N HIS A 17 11.95 41.74 17.11
CA HIS A 17 11.94 40.55 16.29
C HIS A 17 11.27 39.46 17.15
N ALA A 18 10.25 38.78 16.63
CA ALA A 18 10.00 37.43 17.11
C ALA A 18 11.31 36.70 16.80
N GLN A 19 12.16 36.53 17.80
CA GLN A 19 13.33 35.68 17.70
C GLN A 19 12.74 34.29 17.43
N ALA A 20 13.12 33.68 16.30
CA ALA A 20 12.96 32.24 16.18
C ALA A 20 13.66 31.62 17.40
N THR A 21 13.03 30.61 17.99
CA THR A 21 13.64 29.76 19.02
C THR A 21 15.01 29.30 18.52
N ALA A 22 16.03 29.49 19.35
CA ALA A 22 17.39 29.11 19.02
C ALA A 22 17.61 27.61 19.21
N MET A 23 16.77 26.96 20.02
CA MET A 23 16.88 25.57 20.40
C MET A 23 15.70 24.75 19.83
N SER A 24 16.01 23.53 19.41
CA SER A 24 15.07 22.47 19.04
C SER A 24 15.41 21.21 19.80
N VAL A 25 14.38 20.47 20.23
CA VAL A 25 14.50 19.21 20.96
C VAL A 25 13.68 18.16 20.22
N SER A 26 14.28 17.03 19.83
CA SER A 26 13.67 16.08 18.89
C SER A 26 12.46 15.35 19.49
N ALA A 27 12.47 15.04 20.79
CA ALA A 27 11.37 14.37 21.48
C ALA A 27 10.15 15.27 21.81
N VAL A 28 10.14 16.52 21.33
CA VAL A 28 8.95 17.38 21.49
C VAL A 28 7.86 16.87 20.56
N ASN A 29 6.84 16.26 21.15
CA ASN A 29 5.64 15.82 20.45
C ASN A 29 4.40 16.07 21.32
N ASP A 30 3.59 17.05 20.91
CA ASP A 30 2.37 17.44 21.62
C ASP A 30 1.30 16.32 21.65
N MET A 31 1.34 15.35 20.72
CA MET A 31 0.45 14.19 20.71
C MET A 31 0.63 13.33 21.98
N PHE A 32 1.87 13.21 22.44
CA PHE A 32 2.27 12.45 23.62
C PHE A 32 2.54 13.36 24.83
N ALA A 33 1.96 14.56 24.85
CA ALA A 33 2.16 15.57 25.89
C ALA A 33 3.65 15.93 26.15
N ASN A 34 4.50 15.86 25.12
CA ASN A 34 5.95 16.03 25.22
C ASN A 34 6.60 15.05 26.21
N SER A 35 6.08 13.82 26.26
CA SER A 35 6.65 12.73 27.05
C SER A 35 7.73 12.01 26.25
N PHE A 36 8.77 11.57 26.94
CA PHE A 36 9.76 10.63 26.41
C PHE A 36 9.91 9.47 27.39
N VAL A 37 10.29 8.30 26.89
CA VAL A 37 10.23 7.04 27.64
C VAL A 37 11.36 6.10 27.25
N GLY A 38 11.69 5.17 28.14
CA GLY A 38 12.59 4.06 27.85
C GLY A 38 13.95 4.54 27.37
N ALA A 39 14.46 3.91 26.32
CA ALA A 39 15.78 4.20 25.78
C ALA A 39 15.78 5.20 24.61
N GLN A 40 14.73 6.03 24.47
CA GLN A 40 14.64 7.07 23.44
C GLN A 40 15.82 8.05 23.56
N VAL A 41 16.52 8.28 22.46
CA VAL A 41 17.65 9.22 22.37
C VAL A 41 17.14 10.59 21.97
N VAL A 42 17.31 11.57 22.85
CA VAL A 42 16.84 12.94 22.59
C VAL A 42 17.97 13.77 21.99
N GLU A 43 17.76 14.31 20.79
CA GLU A 43 18.62 15.30 20.17
C GLU A 43 18.22 16.70 20.61
N VAL A 44 19.19 17.50 21.04
CA VAL A 44 19.07 18.94 21.24
C VAL A 44 19.93 19.63 20.19
N SER A 45 19.31 20.46 19.36
CA SER A 45 20.00 21.25 18.35
C SER A 45 19.89 22.74 18.64
N VAL A 46 21.01 23.47 18.49
CA VAL A 46 21.08 24.92 18.69
C VAL A 46 21.51 25.58 17.40
N ASN A 47 20.60 26.38 16.85
CA ASN A 47 20.76 27.09 15.61
C ASN A 47 20.57 28.60 15.83
N HIS A 48 21.64 29.28 16.25
CA HIS A 48 21.64 30.73 16.42
C HIS A 48 22.91 31.38 15.85
N PRO A 49 22.82 32.58 15.22
CA PRO A 49 23.99 33.29 14.70
C PRO A 49 25.11 33.51 15.71
N ASP A 50 24.78 33.73 16.99
CA ASP A 50 25.77 33.98 18.04
C ASP A 50 26.66 32.76 18.37
N PHE A 51 26.22 31.55 17.99
CA PHE A 51 26.96 30.31 18.21
C PHE A 51 27.56 29.73 16.91
N ARG A 52 27.24 30.30 15.74
CA ARG A 52 27.70 29.76 14.44
C ARG A 52 29.14 30.17 14.12
N ALA A 53 30.00 29.18 13.82
CA ALA A 53 31.30 29.43 13.20
C ALA A 53 31.11 29.50 11.68
N ASP A 54 30.86 30.68 11.13
CA ASP A 54 30.83 30.87 9.68
C ASP A 54 31.97 31.79 9.20
N ASN A 55 32.10 31.96 7.88
CA ASN A 55 33.15 32.78 7.29
C ASN A 55 33.10 34.29 7.69
N ALA A 56 32.08 34.73 8.44
CA ALA A 56 31.94 36.09 8.95
C ALA A 56 32.29 36.24 10.44
N PHE A 57 32.36 35.15 11.22
CA PHE A 57 32.68 35.16 12.65
C PHE A 57 33.95 34.34 12.95
N GLU A 58 35.01 35.00 13.43
CA GLU A 58 36.32 34.35 13.70
C GLU A 58 36.37 33.56 15.03
N GLU A 59 35.36 33.72 15.90
CA GLU A 59 35.26 32.99 17.18
C GLU A 59 33.80 32.52 17.36
N SER A 60 33.61 31.21 17.48
CA SER A 60 32.35 30.58 17.91
C SER A 60 32.56 30.03 19.32
N PHE A 61 31.56 30.20 20.17
CA PHE A 61 31.52 29.62 21.50
C PHE A 61 30.50 28.49 21.50
N GLU A 62 30.85 27.38 22.15
CA GLU A 62 29.92 26.30 22.42
C GLU A 62 28.72 26.86 23.22
N PRO A 63 27.48 26.63 22.77
CA PRO A 63 26.30 27.04 23.53
C PRO A 63 26.27 26.30 24.87
N VAL A 64 25.84 26.98 25.93
CA VAL A 64 25.66 26.36 27.24
C VAL A 64 24.23 25.82 27.29
N VAL A 65 24.12 24.50 27.17
CA VAL A 65 22.86 23.77 27.28
C VAL A 65 22.90 22.90 28.54
N THR A 66 21.81 22.87 29.29
CA THR A 66 21.64 21.97 30.44
C THR A 66 20.42 21.09 30.30
N VAL A 67 20.49 19.89 30.86
CA VAL A 67 19.38 18.93 31.03
C VAL A 67 19.24 18.68 32.53
N ASP A 68 18.15 19.16 33.14
CA ASP A 68 17.92 19.16 34.59
C ASP A 68 19.16 19.64 35.38
N ASP A 69 19.61 20.88 35.10
CA ASP A 69 20.82 21.51 35.64
C ASP A 69 22.18 20.84 35.27
N ASN A 70 22.20 19.69 34.60
CA ASN A 70 23.43 19.02 34.16
C ASN A 70 23.88 19.54 32.80
N ALA A 71 25.16 19.88 32.64
CA ALA A 71 25.67 20.40 31.37
C ALA A 71 25.64 19.33 30.27
N LEU A 72 25.05 19.66 29.12
CA LEU A 72 25.04 18.85 27.92
C LEU A 72 26.22 19.24 27.01
N ILE A 73 27.09 18.29 26.69
CA ILE A 73 28.17 18.48 25.72
C ILE A 73 27.58 18.66 24.32
N MET A 74 28.02 19.70 23.62
CA MET A 74 27.54 20.03 22.28
C MET A 74 28.67 19.85 21.24
N ARG A 75 28.29 19.53 20.01
CA ARG A 75 29.20 19.35 18.86
C ARG A 75 28.68 20.13 17.67
N GLN A 76 29.54 20.96 17.08
CA GLN A 76 29.18 21.75 15.92
C GLN A 76 29.38 20.97 14.63
N ALA A 77 28.33 20.85 13.83
CA ALA A 77 28.40 20.29 12.49
C ALA A 77 29.01 21.28 11.49
N GLY A 78 29.38 20.77 10.31
CA GLY A 78 29.93 21.61 9.23
C GLY A 78 28.96 22.69 8.71
N ASN A 79 27.66 22.52 8.98
CA ASN A 79 26.60 23.48 8.65
C ASN A 79 26.48 24.66 9.66
N GLY A 80 27.25 24.62 10.76
CA GLY A 80 27.30 25.62 11.83
C GLY A 80 26.29 25.42 12.96
N VAL A 81 25.41 24.42 12.86
CA VAL A 81 24.45 24.02 13.92
C VAL A 81 25.18 23.19 14.97
N TRP A 82 24.81 23.37 16.23
CA TRP A 82 25.31 22.56 17.34
C TRP A 82 24.30 21.49 17.70
N TYR A 83 24.78 20.28 17.99
CA TYR A 83 23.97 19.14 18.36
C TYR A 83 24.51 18.53 19.67
N GLY A 84 23.62 18.06 20.53
CA GLY A 84 23.92 17.29 21.72
C GLY A 84 22.85 16.21 21.92
N TYR A 85 23.24 15.08 22.48
CA TYR A 85 22.36 13.92 22.62
C TYR A 85 22.34 13.45 24.06
N PHE A 86 21.16 13.10 24.56
CA PHE A 86 21.01 12.49 25.87
C PHE A 86 19.98 11.36 25.89
N VAL A 87 20.08 10.50 26.90
CA VAL A 87 19.21 9.35 27.13
C VAL A 87 19.15 9.05 28.63
N ASP A 88 18.16 8.32 29.11
CA ASP A 88 18.20 7.79 30.49
C ASP A 88 19.32 6.75 30.65
N ALA A 89 20.08 6.87 31.73
CA ALA A 89 21.24 6.04 32.01
C ALA A 89 20.90 4.57 32.30
N ASN A 90 19.78 4.31 33.00
CA ASN A 90 19.36 2.95 33.32
C ASN A 90 18.75 2.29 32.08
N MET A 91 17.90 3.01 31.35
CA MET A 91 17.24 2.48 30.15
C MET A 91 18.25 2.22 29.04
N ALA A 92 19.20 3.14 28.78
CA ALA A 92 20.26 2.91 27.80
C ALA A 92 21.14 1.72 28.18
N ALA A 93 21.47 1.55 29.46
CA ALA A 93 22.26 0.40 29.91
C ALA A 93 21.51 -0.92 29.71
N ALA A 94 20.23 -0.98 30.06
CA ALA A 94 19.38 -2.14 29.87
C ALA A 94 19.24 -2.50 28.38
N ALA A 95 18.93 -1.52 27.54
CA ALA A 95 18.85 -1.68 26.09
C ALA A 95 20.20 -2.15 25.50
N HIS A 96 21.32 -1.59 25.97
CA HIS A 96 22.66 -1.97 25.52
C HIS A 96 23.05 -3.42 25.85
N GLU A 97 22.71 -3.90 27.04
CA GLU A 97 22.96 -5.30 27.43
C GLU A 97 22.21 -6.31 26.53
N ASN A 98 21.11 -5.86 25.90
CA ASN A 98 20.25 -6.69 25.06
C ASN A 98 20.44 -6.49 23.56
N GLY A 99 21.40 -5.65 23.18
CA GLY A 99 21.93 -5.56 21.82
C GLY A 99 21.62 -4.25 21.09
N MET A 100 20.91 -3.31 21.72
CA MET A 100 20.76 -1.97 21.15
C MET A 100 22.10 -1.23 21.28
N ASP A 101 22.67 -0.82 20.16
CA ASP A 101 24.01 -0.26 20.16
C ASP A 101 23.94 1.27 20.26
N PHE A 102 24.21 1.80 21.46
CA PHE A 102 24.37 3.23 21.71
C PHE A 102 25.80 3.71 21.41
N GLY A 103 26.70 2.80 21.05
CA GLY A 103 28.13 3.04 20.87
C GLY A 103 28.98 2.41 21.99
N THR A 104 30.28 2.69 21.94
CA THR A 104 31.22 2.20 22.97
C THR A 104 31.20 3.12 24.18
N VAL A 105 31.00 2.55 25.37
CA VAL A 105 31.16 3.28 26.63
C VAL A 105 32.58 3.81 26.76
N SER A 106 32.74 5.13 26.84
CA SER A 106 34.05 5.77 26.97
C SER A 106 34.73 5.35 28.27
N GLY A 107 35.88 4.67 28.17
CA GLY A 107 36.60 4.11 29.33
C GLY A 107 37.36 5.14 30.19
N ASP A 108 37.26 6.43 29.90
CA ASP A 108 37.97 7.48 30.65
C ASP A 108 37.00 8.26 31.56
N ASN A 109 36.89 7.82 32.81
CA ASN A 109 36.14 8.45 33.92
C ASN A 109 36.70 9.85 34.31
N ASN A 110 37.35 10.57 33.39
CA ASN A 110 38.15 11.75 33.65
C ASN A 110 37.61 13.00 32.95
N PHE A 111 36.43 12.92 32.33
CA PHE A 111 35.68 14.06 31.80
C PHE A 111 34.66 14.58 32.83
N ASN A 112 35.17 15.14 33.94
CA ASN A 112 34.42 15.90 34.97
C ASN A 112 33.30 15.12 35.77
N PRO A 113 33.08 15.41 37.07
CA PRO A 113 32.52 14.48 38.05
C PRO A 113 30.99 14.54 38.29
N ASP A 114 30.20 15.07 37.34
CA ASP A 114 28.73 15.18 37.47
C ASP A 114 28.01 14.15 36.55
N ALA A 115 28.39 12.88 36.74
CA ALA A 115 27.59 11.66 36.60
C ALA A 115 27.07 11.12 35.24
N ALA A 116 27.32 11.71 34.07
CA ALA A 116 26.86 11.09 32.81
C ALA A 116 27.78 9.97 32.29
N THR A 117 27.19 8.83 31.89
CA THR A 117 27.89 7.80 31.09
C THR A 117 27.94 8.25 29.63
N LEU A 118 29.09 8.16 28.98
CA LEU A 118 29.23 8.58 27.57
C LEU A 118 29.28 7.37 26.66
N TYR A 119 28.38 7.32 25.68
CA TYR A 119 28.46 6.40 24.57
C TYR A 119 29.04 7.13 23.35
N GLU A 120 30.21 6.69 22.92
CA GLU A 120 30.88 7.20 21.71
C GLU A 120 30.52 6.29 20.54
N ASN A 121 29.96 6.87 19.48
CA ASN A 121 29.62 6.14 18.27
C ASN A 121 30.91 5.60 17.61
N ASP A 122 31.04 4.28 17.53
CA ASP A 122 32.24 3.60 17.05
C ASP A 122 32.27 3.42 15.51
N GLY A 123 31.27 3.98 14.82
CA GLY A 123 31.09 3.87 13.37
C GLY A 123 30.34 2.62 12.91
N THR A 124 30.01 1.70 13.82
CA THR A 124 29.17 0.52 13.58
C THR A 124 27.69 0.87 13.86
N ARG A 125 26.78 -0.10 13.77
CA ARG A 125 25.33 0.01 14.05
C ARG A 125 25.08 0.94 15.25
N ASN A 126 24.32 2.01 15.08
CA ASN A 126 23.94 2.87 16.19
C ASN A 126 22.45 3.12 16.13
N VAL A 127 21.83 3.26 17.29
CA VAL A 127 20.43 3.70 17.44
C VAL A 127 20.19 5.10 16.90
N LEU A 128 21.24 5.87 16.61
CA LEU A 128 21.17 7.26 16.17
C LEU A 128 22.09 7.49 14.98
N ASN A 129 21.60 8.20 13.96
CA ASN A 129 22.38 8.55 12.78
C ASN A 129 22.20 10.00 12.32
N ASN A 130 23.04 10.91 12.83
CA ASN A 130 23.05 12.29 12.33
C ASN A 130 23.92 12.44 11.05
N PRO A 131 23.35 12.84 9.89
CA PRO A 131 24.11 12.97 8.64
C PRO A 131 25.03 14.21 8.58
N ASP A 132 24.79 15.21 9.42
CA ASP A 132 25.53 16.47 9.48
C ASP A 132 26.79 16.40 10.37
N LEU A 133 26.84 15.44 11.30
CA LEU A 133 28.00 15.18 12.15
C LEU A 133 28.81 13.96 11.66
N PRO A 134 30.16 14.03 11.70
CA PRO A 134 30.97 12.82 11.60
C PRO A 134 30.56 11.84 12.69
N LYS A 135 30.43 10.54 12.37
CA LYS A 135 30.02 9.52 13.35
C LYS A 135 30.83 9.55 14.65
N SER A 136 32.15 9.73 14.57
CA SER A 136 33.03 9.83 15.75
C SER A 136 32.76 11.03 16.67
N ASP A 137 31.98 12.00 16.18
CA ASP A 137 31.61 13.21 16.90
C ASP A 137 30.19 13.11 17.50
N VAL A 138 29.44 12.03 17.22
CA VAL A 138 28.17 11.73 17.88
C VAL A 138 28.46 11.11 19.26
N ILE A 139 28.05 11.80 20.31
CA ILE A 139 28.23 11.39 21.71
C ILE A 139 26.88 11.44 22.41
N ILE A 140 26.40 10.29 22.88
CA ILE A 140 25.17 10.18 23.66
C ILE A 140 25.52 10.23 25.15
N GLN A 141 24.92 11.16 25.88
CA GLN A 141 25.12 11.39 27.31
C GLN A 141 23.98 10.77 28.13
N ALA A 142 24.29 9.74 28.90
CA ALA A 142 23.32 9.06 29.74
C ALA A 142 23.19 9.77 31.10
N PHE A 143 22.03 10.37 31.40
CA PHE A 143 21.71 10.99 32.68
C PHE A 143 20.71 10.11 33.47
N GLU A 144 20.73 10.17 34.80
CA GLU A 144 19.73 9.46 35.60
C GLU A 144 18.46 10.31 35.75
N PHE A 145 17.35 9.84 35.21
CA PHE A 145 16.03 10.47 35.41
C PHE A 145 15.18 9.70 36.41
N THR A 146 14.18 10.39 36.97
CA THR A 146 13.17 9.75 37.82
C THR A 146 11.86 9.70 37.04
N GLU A 147 11.21 8.54 37.04
CA GLU A 147 9.87 8.39 36.47
C GLU A 147 8.87 9.42 37.07
N ALA A 148 7.93 9.87 36.23
CA ALA A 148 6.97 10.93 36.52
C ALA A 148 7.65 12.26 36.91
N SER A 149 8.75 12.62 36.27
CA SER A 149 9.43 13.91 36.45
C SER A 149 9.48 14.75 35.18
N ASP A 150 9.42 16.07 35.38
CA ASP A 150 9.62 17.06 34.34
C ASP A 150 11.13 17.31 34.19
N ILE A 151 11.64 17.20 32.96
CA ILE A 151 13.03 17.42 32.60
C ILE A 151 13.13 18.73 31.83
N ASP A 152 13.79 19.72 32.42
CA ASP A 152 14.02 21.02 31.79
C ASP A 152 15.31 21.00 30.97
N ILE A 153 15.18 21.23 29.66
CA ILE A 153 16.28 21.47 28.73
C ILE A 153 16.40 22.98 28.55
N GLU A 154 17.50 23.57 29.03
CA GLU A 154 17.69 25.02 29.02
C GLU A 154 18.90 25.45 28.19
N LEU A 155 18.72 26.44 27.32
CA LEU A 155 19.78 27.15 26.62
C LEU A 155 20.02 28.51 27.30
N GLU A 156 21.23 28.69 27.84
CA GLU A 156 21.65 29.93 28.48
C GLU A 156 22.19 30.94 27.44
N ASN A 157 21.35 31.90 27.06
CA ASN A 157 21.74 32.99 26.16
C ASN A 157 22.07 34.27 26.96
N GLY A 158 23.08 35.04 26.53
CA GLY A 158 23.54 36.26 27.22
C GLY A 158 22.50 37.38 27.44
N GLY A 159 21.24 37.18 27.04
CA GLY A 159 20.08 38.05 27.27
C GLY A 159 18.84 37.39 27.92
N GLY A 160 18.85 36.08 28.21
CA GLY A 160 17.75 35.29 28.79
C GLY A 160 17.93 33.77 28.55
N SER A 161 17.14 32.92 29.21
CA SER A 161 17.12 31.47 28.95
C SER A 161 15.96 31.10 28.02
N GLU A 162 16.19 30.10 27.17
CA GLU A 162 15.16 29.38 26.42
C GLU A 162 15.05 27.99 27.03
N ALA A 163 13.84 27.54 27.34
CA ALA A 163 13.61 26.27 28.02
C ALA A 163 12.54 25.46 27.29
N VAL A 164 12.79 24.16 27.17
CA VAL A 164 11.83 23.14 26.73
C VAL A 164 11.72 22.14 27.86
N THR A 165 10.50 21.82 28.27
CA THR A 165 10.24 20.82 29.31
C THR A 165 9.69 19.56 28.65
N LEU A 166 10.32 18.43 28.91
CA LEU A 166 9.79 17.10 28.58
C LEU A 166 9.35 16.39 29.85
N THR A 167 8.48 15.39 29.75
CA THR A 167 8.10 14.52 30.87
C THR A 167 8.74 13.15 30.69
N PHE A 168 9.48 12.65 31.67
CA PHE A 168 9.98 11.27 31.64
C PHE A 168 9.03 10.37 32.43
N ASP A 169 8.22 9.57 31.72
CA ASP A 169 7.19 8.72 32.33
C ASP A 169 6.80 7.55 31.41
N THR A 170 5.98 6.63 31.92
CA THR A 170 5.32 5.59 31.12
C THR A 170 4.33 6.22 30.13
N VAL A 171 4.15 5.61 28.96
CA VAL A 171 3.32 6.17 27.87
C VAL A 171 2.16 5.26 27.44
N GLU A 172 1.81 4.26 28.25
CA GLU A 172 0.71 3.31 27.98
C GLU A 172 -0.62 4.01 27.64
N ASP A 173 -0.92 5.14 28.28
CA ASP A 173 -2.15 5.91 28.09
C ASP A 173 -2.25 6.55 26.68
N TYR A 174 -1.12 6.63 25.97
CA TYR A 174 -1.04 7.15 24.60
C TYR A 174 -0.90 6.04 23.55
N ALA A 175 -0.75 4.79 23.98
CA ALA A 175 -0.55 3.67 23.09
C ALA A 175 -1.88 3.10 22.59
N SER A 176 -1.99 2.89 21.28
CA SER A 176 -3.19 2.28 20.67
C SER A 176 -2.90 1.57 19.35
N LEU A 177 -3.73 0.58 19.04
CA LEU A 177 -3.78 -0.08 17.74
C LEU A 177 -5.09 0.26 17.04
N MET A 178 -5.01 0.58 15.75
CA MET A 178 -6.15 0.83 14.89
C MET A 178 -6.08 -0.06 13.64
N LEU A 179 -7.24 -0.61 13.27
CA LEU A 179 -7.47 -1.29 12.01
C LEU A 179 -7.95 -0.27 10.96
N ASP A 180 -7.64 -0.51 9.68
CA ASP A 180 -8.20 0.26 8.57
C ASP A 180 -9.71 0.05 8.38
N ARG A 181 -10.25 -1.06 8.88
CA ARG A 181 -11.68 -1.39 8.83
C ARG A 181 -12.20 -1.72 10.22
N GLU A 182 -13.49 -1.45 10.47
CA GLU A 182 -14.08 -1.60 11.82
C GLU A 182 -13.97 -3.03 12.39
N SER A 183 -13.89 -4.07 11.56
CA SER A 183 -13.60 -5.48 11.96
C SER A 183 -13.84 -6.48 10.83
N ILE A 184 -14.63 -6.14 9.82
CA ILE A 184 -15.01 -7.08 8.76
C ILE A 184 -14.09 -6.87 7.55
N TYR A 185 -13.48 -7.96 7.08
CA TYR A 185 -12.59 -7.97 5.93
C TYR A 185 -13.07 -8.98 4.89
N PRO A 186 -12.97 -8.64 3.59
CA PRO A 186 -13.24 -9.58 2.51
C PRO A 186 -12.16 -10.66 2.43
N LEU A 187 -12.34 -11.68 1.60
CA LEU A 187 -11.26 -12.64 1.31
C LEU A 187 -10.11 -11.96 0.60
N GLU A 188 -8.89 -12.39 0.91
CA GLU A 188 -7.66 -11.84 0.33
C GLU A 188 -7.56 -10.31 0.47
N GLY A 189 -8.30 -9.73 1.43
CA GLY A 189 -8.18 -8.33 1.80
C GLY A 189 -6.93 -8.08 2.65
N HIS A 190 -6.24 -6.99 2.34
CA HIS A 190 -5.12 -6.47 3.11
C HIS A 190 -5.60 -6.01 4.48
N VAL A 191 -4.82 -6.29 5.52
CA VAL A 191 -5.11 -5.85 6.89
C VAL A 191 -4.07 -4.80 7.28
N HIS A 192 -4.46 -3.54 7.21
CA HIS A 192 -3.59 -2.43 7.59
C HIS A 192 -3.77 -2.12 9.07
N LEU A 193 -2.64 -2.02 9.75
CA LEU A 193 -2.53 -1.79 11.17
C LEU A 193 -1.78 -0.49 11.36
N THR A 194 -2.35 0.40 12.19
CA THR A 194 -1.67 1.60 12.67
C THR A 194 -1.46 1.47 14.17
N ILE A 195 -0.21 1.43 14.60
CA ILE A 195 0.18 1.53 16.01
C ILE A 195 0.52 2.99 16.28
N THR A 196 -0.08 3.59 17.30
CA THR A 196 0.35 4.90 17.83
C THR A 196 0.99 4.64 19.18
N ASP A 197 2.30 4.82 19.29
CA ASP A 197 3.05 4.68 20.53
C ASP A 197 4.44 5.34 20.43
N THR A 198 4.72 6.28 21.32
CA THR A 198 6.03 6.94 21.39
C THR A 198 7.10 6.08 22.05
N TRP A 199 6.76 4.96 22.69
CA TRP A 199 7.75 4.01 23.21
C TRP A 199 8.57 3.35 22.09
N LEU A 200 7.95 3.17 20.93
CA LEU A 200 8.61 2.64 19.73
C LEU A 200 9.52 3.66 19.04
N ASN A 201 9.38 4.95 19.33
CA ASN A 201 10.16 6.02 18.69
C ASN A 201 11.51 6.20 19.42
N ILE A 202 12.48 5.34 19.15
CA ILE A 202 13.81 5.33 19.78
C ILE A 202 14.69 6.47 19.27
N ASP A 203 14.62 6.79 17.98
CA ASP A 203 15.33 7.89 17.33
C ASP A 203 14.36 8.90 16.73
N PRO A 204 13.93 9.94 17.48
CA PRO A 204 13.01 10.95 16.98
C PRO A 204 13.56 11.84 15.84
N THR A 205 14.76 11.57 15.35
CA THR A 205 15.34 12.29 14.21
C THR A 205 15.27 11.51 12.90
N ASN A 206 14.80 10.27 12.95
CA ASN A 206 14.65 9.38 11.80
C ASN A 206 13.45 8.44 11.99
N GLU A 207 12.86 7.98 10.89
CA GLU A 207 11.87 6.90 10.95
C GLU A 207 12.46 5.62 11.57
N ASP A 208 11.75 5.10 12.57
CA ASP A 208 12.06 3.86 13.26
C ASP A 208 11.33 2.65 12.65
N GLU A 209 11.97 1.47 12.68
CA GLU A 209 11.38 0.22 12.21
C GLU A 209 11.40 -0.85 13.32
N TRP A 210 10.26 -1.51 13.51
CA TRP A 210 10.06 -2.57 14.49
C TRP A 210 9.57 -3.86 13.84
N VAL A 211 9.93 -5.00 14.43
CA VAL A 211 9.45 -6.31 14.02
C VAL A 211 8.91 -7.03 15.23
N PHE A 212 7.62 -7.37 15.21
CA PHE A 212 7.01 -8.17 16.26
C PHE A 212 6.95 -9.62 15.80
N ASN A 213 7.58 -10.52 16.58
CA ASN A 213 7.42 -11.95 16.40
C ASN A 213 6.34 -12.48 17.33
N THR A 214 5.21 -12.82 16.72
CA THR A 214 4.01 -13.23 17.46
C THR A 214 4.07 -14.64 18.05
N ASP A 215 5.05 -15.47 17.67
CA ASP A 215 5.23 -16.81 18.27
C ASP A 215 6.01 -16.78 19.57
N THR A 216 7.02 -15.91 19.62
CA THR A 216 7.88 -15.76 20.78
C THR A 216 7.42 -14.63 21.69
N ASP A 217 6.47 -13.80 21.25
CA ASP A 217 6.04 -12.58 21.92
C ASP A 217 7.24 -11.68 22.19
N GLU A 218 8.04 -11.48 21.13
CA GLU A 218 9.27 -10.71 21.18
C GLU A 218 9.18 -9.55 20.19
N ALA A 219 9.37 -8.33 20.69
CA ALA A 219 9.62 -7.15 19.89
C ALA A 219 11.10 -7.04 19.53
N TYR A 220 11.35 -6.69 18.27
CA TYR A 220 12.70 -6.47 17.75
C TYR A 220 12.81 -5.10 17.13
N TYR A 221 13.73 -4.29 17.64
CA TYR A 221 14.07 -3.01 17.04
C TYR A 221 15.05 -3.21 15.88
N ARG A 222 14.82 -2.51 14.78
CA ARG A 222 15.74 -2.41 13.65
C ARG A 222 16.30 -0.99 13.59
N PRO A 223 17.55 -0.80 14.04
CA PRO A 223 18.19 0.51 13.93
C PRO A 223 18.25 0.93 12.46
N ASN A 224 17.94 2.19 12.18
CA ASN A 224 18.03 2.76 10.83
C ASN A 224 19.50 2.84 10.40
N ILE A 225 20.00 1.75 9.80
CA ILE A 225 21.37 1.67 9.26
C ILE A 225 21.30 2.17 7.81
N TYR A 226 21.22 3.50 7.66
CA TYR A 226 21.34 4.26 6.42
C TYR A 226 20.15 4.21 5.44
N ASP A 227 19.47 5.36 5.36
CA ASP A 227 18.85 5.86 4.12
C ASP A 227 19.81 5.66 2.91
N GLY A 228 19.40 4.84 1.95
CA GLY A 228 20.04 4.74 0.64
C GLY A 228 20.88 3.49 0.34
N TYR A 229 20.85 2.42 1.14
CA TYR A 229 21.46 1.15 0.74
C TYR A 229 20.46 0.21 0.06
N ALA A 230 20.66 0.03 -1.25
CA ALA A 230 19.93 -0.85 -2.14
C ALA A 230 19.73 -2.28 -1.57
N GLN A 231 18.62 -2.89 -1.99
CA GLN A 231 18.20 -4.31 -1.87
C GLN A 231 19.32 -5.37 -1.74
N GLU A 232 20.52 -5.13 -2.27
CA GLU A 232 21.64 -6.08 -2.33
C GLU A 232 22.26 -6.45 -0.97
N LEU A 233 22.08 -5.65 0.11
CA LEU A 233 22.57 -6.01 1.46
C LEU A 233 21.52 -6.48 2.46
N LYS A 234 20.22 -6.16 2.28
CA LYS A 234 19.10 -6.82 3.00
C LYS A 234 19.16 -8.36 2.82
N ASP A 235 19.86 -8.78 1.77
CA ASP A 235 20.02 -10.15 1.30
C ASP A 235 21.29 -10.90 1.76
N GLU A 236 22.33 -10.19 2.23
CA GLU A 236 23.67 -10.76 2.51
C GLU A 236 24.14 -10.60 3.97
N LEU A 237 23.53 -9.69 4.74
CA LEU A 237 23.68 -9.61 6.19
C LEU A 237 22.39 -10.10 6.83
N ALA A 238 22.50 -11.13 7.67
CA ALA A 238 21.48 -11.38 8.67
C ALA A 238 21.48 -10.15 9.59
N ASP A 239 20.63 -9.18 9.29
CA ASP A 239 20.48 -8.02 10.16
C ASP A 239 20.07 -8.53 11.53
N PRO A 240 20.84 -8.24 12.59
CA PRO A 240 20.47 -8.72 13.90
C PRO A 240 19.27 -7.88 14.35
N LEU A 241 18.08 -8.43 14.17
CA LEU A 241 16.93 -8.10 14.99
C LEU A 241 17.40 -8.03 16.44
N VAL A 242 17.28 -6.86 17.06
CA VAL A 242 17.69 -6.65 18.45
C VAL A 242 16.49 -6.90 19.33
N ALA A 243 16.51 -7.99 20.10
CA ALA A 243 15.43 -8.29 21.04
C ALA A 243 15.38 -7.18 22.10
N VAL A 244 14.22 -6.57 22.26
CA VAL A 244 14.02 -5.49 23.22
C VAL A 244 13.41 -6.06 24.50
N PRO A 245 14.04 -5.88 25.67
CA PRO A 245 13.49 -6.37 26.93
C PRO A 245 12.43 -5.40 27.41
N GLU A 246 11.20 -5.83 27.24
CA GLU A 246 9.99 -5.11 27.62
C GLU A 246 9.99 -4.76 29.13
N ASP A 247 10.34 -5.72 29.99
CA ASP A 247 10.37 -5.57 31.45
C ASP A 247 11.34 -4.48 31.98
N ASP A 248 12.36 -4.10 31.22
CA ASP A 248 13.47 -3.24 31.70
C ASP A 248 13.48 -1.84 31.04
N LEU A 249 12.54 -1.53 30.13
CA LEU A 249 12.51 -0.27 29.36
C LEU A 249 11.25 0.57 29.59
N MET A 250 10.68 0.51 30.79
CA MET A 250 9.46 1.24 31.15
C MET A 250 8.27 0.90 30.23
N CYS A 251 8.22 -0.35 29.76
CA CYS A 251 7.01 -0.86 29.19
C CYS A 251 6.10 -1.41 30.31
N ASP A 252 4.83 -1.06 30.23
CA ASP A 252 3.77 -1.75 30.97
C ASP A 252 3.13 -2.81 30.06
N ASP A 253 2.17 -2.41 29.20
CA ASP A 253 1.52 -3.31 28.24
C ASP A 253 1.76 -2.92 26.76
N ASN A 254 2.19 -1.68 26.49
CA ASN A 254 2.26 -1.06 25.17
C ASN A 254 3.42 -1.54 24.26
N CYS A 255 4.29 -2.42 24.75
CA CYS A 255 5.37 -3.02 23.96
C CYS A 255 5.06 -4.46 23.51
N SER A 256 3.97 -5.06 23.98
CA SER A 256 3.58 -6.41 23.59
C SER A 256 2.59 -6.34 22.42
N PHE A 257 2.87 -7.14 21.39
CA PHE A 257 2.00 -7.32 20.24
C PHE A 257 1.77 -8.81 20.02
N THR A 258 0.52 -9.26 20.17
CA THR A 258 0.18 -10.67 19.96
C THR A 258 -0.87 -10.83 18.87
N ILE A 259 -0.81 -11.96 18.15
CA ILE A 259 -1.84 -12.33 17.18
C ILE A 259 -2.29 -13.77 17.40
N ASN A 260 -3.60 -13.95 17.45
CA ASN A 260 -4.23 -15.25 17.39
C ASN A 260 -4.92 -15.41 16.03
N VAL A 261 -4.16 -15.85 15.03
CA VAL A 261 -4.65 -16.04 13.64
C VAL A 261 -5.70 -17.14 13.49
N ALA A 262 -5.90 -17.97 14.52
CA ALA A 262 -6.76 -19.15 14.48
C ALA A 262 -7.62 -19.28 15.73
N GLN A 263 -8.28 -18.19 16.14
CA GLN A 263 -9.04 -18.14 17.39
C GLN A 263 -10.11 -19.25 17.47
N GLN A 264 -10.66 -19.64 16.33
CA GLN A 264 -11.69 -20.67 16.21
C GLN A 264 -11.17 -22.00 15.61
N GLY A 265 -9.85 -22.18 15.55
CA GLY A 265 -9.16 -23.40 15.10
C GLY A 265 -8.79 -23.44 13.61
N ASP A 266 -9.26 -22.48 12.82
CA ASP A 266 -8.90 -22.31 11.41
C ASP A 266 -8.11 -21.01 11.25
N ILE A 267 -7.01 -21.05 10.50
CA ILE A 267 -6.17 -19.86 10.22
C ILE A 267 -6.93 -18.96 9.26
N VAL A 268 -7.17 -17.70 9.65
CA VAL A 268 -7.86 -16.70 8.82
C VAL A 268 -6.98 -15.53 8.38
N LEU A 269 -5.80 -15.40 8.98
CA LEU A 269 -4.80 -14.39 8.64
C LEU A 269 -3.49 -15.04 8.22
N HIS A 270 -2.86 -14.45 7.22
CA HIS A 270 -1.61 -14.90 6.63
C HIS A 270 -0.65 -13.72 6.51
N GLN A 271 0.64 -13.99 6.68
CA GLN A 271 1.67 -13.02 6.33
C GLN A 271 1.81 -12.95 4.81
N GLN A 272 2.00 -11.75 4.28
CA GLN A 272 2.39 -11.52 2.89
C GLN A 272 3.65 -10.62 2.81
N ASP A 273 4.21 -10.54 1.62
CA ASP A 273 5.41 -9.75 1.33
C ASP A 273 4.99 -8.36 0.86
N ASN A 274 5.43 -7.33 1.58
CA ASN A 274 5.26 -5.93 1.21
C ASN A 274 6.59 -5.26 0.88
N LYS A 275 7.63 -6.01 0.45
CA LYS A 275 8.94 -5.49 0.00
C LYS A 275 9.80 -4.74 1.04
N ASP A 276 9.23 -4.32 2.16
CA ASP A 276 9.95 -3.66 3.26
C ASP A 276 10.49 -4.67 4.26
N ALA A 277 9.79 -5.78 4.46
CA ALA A 277 10.25 -6.89 5.27
C ALA A 277 11.30 -7.77 4.52
N PRO A 278 12.46 -8.10 5.14
CA PRO A 278 13.32 -9.17 4.69
C PRO A 278 12.59 -10.50 4.85
N ARG A 279 12.07 -11.01 3.74
CA ARG A 279 11.49 -12.34 3.64
C ARG A 279 12.58 -13.41 3.74
N ASP A 280 12.29 -14.55 4.37
CA ASP A 280 13.03 -15.79 4.06
C ASP A 280 12.78 -16.13 2.58
N LYS A 281 13.83 -15.95 1.75
CA LYS A 281 13.89 -16.21 0.31
C LYS A 281 13.36 -17.58 -0.14
N ASN A 282 13.09 -18.51 0.79
CA ASN A 282 12.57 -19.84 0.51
C ASN A 282 11.06 -20.00 0.68
N SER A 283 10.34 -18.99 1.14
CA SER A 283 8.87 -19.02 1.16
C SER A 283 8.32 -18.56 -0.19
N THR A 284 7.24 -19.17 -0.66
CA THR A 284 6.44 -18.69 -1.82
C THR A 284 5.23 -17.91 -1.28
N PRO A 285 4.70 -16.86 -1.95
CA PRO A 285 3.48 -16.19 -1.47
C PRO A 285 2.38 -17.25 -1.30
N GLY A 286 1.73 -17.32 -0.14
CA GLY A 286 0.76 -18.38 0.17
C GLY A 286 1.35 -19.72 0.62
N ASP A 287 2.67 -19.87 0.83
CA ASP A 287 3.21 -21.05 1.52
C ASP A 287 2.93 -20.99 3.03
N ILE A 288 1.75 -21.48 3.38
CA ILE A 288 1.21 -21.70 4.74
C ILE A 288 2.11 -22.63 5.60
N ALA A 289 3.16 -23.23 5.04
CA ALA A 289 3.93 -24.30 5.68
C ALA A 289 5.07 -23.86 6.61
N SER A 290 5.46 -22.59 6.66
CA SER A 290 6.34 -22.06 7.72
C SER A 290 5.56 -21.64 8.98
N ILE A 291 4.22 -21.66 8.94
CA ILE A 291 3.31 -21.31 10.05
C ILE A 291 3.19 -22.48 11.04
N LEU A 292 4.34 -22.91 11.56
CA LEU A 292 4.47 -23.54 12.87
C LEU A 292 5.48 -22.76 13.74
N GLY A 293 5.80 -21.51 13.34
CA GLY A 293 6.90 -20.71 13.84
C GLY A 293 6.67 -19.18 13.83
N GLY A 294 5.42 -18.71 13.83
CA GLY A 294 5.09 -17.30 14.05
C GLY A 294 4.77 -16.50 12.82
N VAL A 295 3.95 -15.47 13.04
CA VAL A 295 3.83 -14.33 12.12
C VAL A 295 4.83 -13.27 12.59
N SER A 296 5.73 -12.82 11.71
CA SER A 296 6.60 -11.67 12.00
C SER A 296 6.12 -10.47 11.21
N LEU A 297 5.60 -9.45 11.89
CA LEU A 297 5.10 -8.23 11.25
C LEU A 297 6.11 -7.12 11.42
N THR A 298 6.44 -6.43 10.33
CA THR A 298 7.26 -5.22 10.35
C THR A 298 6.35 -4.01 10.45
N PHE A 299 6.75 -3.02 11.24
CA PHE A 299 6.07 -1.75 11.38
C PHE A 299 7.09 -0.63 11.20
N THR A 300 6.77 0.34 10.35
CA THR A 300 7.65 1.48 10.04
C THR A 300 6.97 2.76 10.48
N GLU A 301 7.71 3.65 11.13
CA GLU A 301 7.22 4.96 11.52
C GLU A 301 6.85 5.78 10.27
N THR A 302 5.70 6.46 10.29
CA THR A 302 5.17 7.15 9.11
C THR A 302 5.98 8.36 8.68
N ASN A 303 6.66 9.02 9.63
CA ASN A 303 7.68 10.05 9.46
C ASN A 303 8.45 10.19 10.78
N ASP A 304 9.59 10.89 10.76
CA ASP A 304 10.38 11.22 11.95
C ASP A 304 9.52 11.75 13.12
N ASN A 305 9.62 11.11 14.28
CA ASN A 305 8.98 11.52 15.55
C ASN A 305 7.46 11.66 15.48
N THR A 306 6.80 10.88 14.66
CA THR A 306 5.34 10.81 14.68
C THR A 306 4.83 9.95 15.83
N GLY A 307 5.59 8.93 16.24
CA GLY A 307 5.11 7.87 17.12
C GLY A 307 3.97 7.08 16.50
N VAL A 308 3.80 7.13 15.17
CA VAL A 308 2.74 6.44 14.43
C VAL A 308 3.42 5.49 13.45
N PHE A 309 3.13 4.20 13.57
CA PHE A 309 3.76 3.12 12.83
C PHE A 309 2.72 2.34 12.02
N THR A 310 3.08 1.95 10.80
CA THR A 310 2.21 1.17 9.91
C THR A 310 2.90 -0.11 9.46
N ASN A 311 2.10 -1.13 9.17
CA ASN A 311 2.58 -2.39 8.58
C ASN A 311 2.52 -2.40 7.04
N THR A 312 2.48 -1.21 6.44
CA THR A 312 2.22 -0.95 5.02
C THR A 312 3.49 -0.43 4.36
N ASP A 313 3.75 -0.84 3.12
CA ASP A 313 4.89 -0.31 2.34
C ASP A 313 4.54 0.96 1.56
N ASP A 314 5.54 1.48 0.83
CA ASP A 314 5.39 2.66 -0.04
C ASP A 314 4.44 2.44 -1.24
N ASP A 315 4.07 1.19 -1.54
CA ASP A 315 3.14 0.79 -2.61
C ASP A 315 1.77 0.35 -2.04
N ASP A 316 1.44 0.76 -0.81
CA ASP A 316 0.18 0.48 -0.11
C ASP A 316 -0.12 -1.01 0.14
N VAL A 317 0.91 -1.87 0.19
CA VAL A 317 0.80 -3.30 0.50
C VAL A 317 0.99 -3.54 1.99
N ALA A 318 -0.01 -4.09 2.66
CA ALA A 318 0.13 -4.56 4.05
C ALA A 318 0.93 -5.86 4.11
N ASN A 319 1.73 -6.07 5.16
CA ASN A 319 2.37 -7.38 5.38
C ASN A 319 1.45 -8.47 5.99
N LEU A 320 0.15 -8.17 6.13
CA LEU A 320 -0.88 -9.05 6.66
C LEU A 320 -2.07 -9.09 5.69
N ILE A 321 -2.55 -10.30 5.39
CA ILE A 321 -3.66 -10.54 4.47
C ILE A 321 -4.62 -11.58 5.05
N THR A 322 -5.90 -11.45 4.74
CA THR A 322 -6.90 -12.45 5.07
C THR A 322 -6.82 -13.68 4.16
N THR A 323 -7.44 -14.78 4.60
CA THR A 323 -7.55 -16.01 3.84
C THR A 323 -8.33 -15.84 2.52
N GLY A 324 -7.97 -16.60 1.49
CA GLY A 324 -8.79 -16.79 0.28
C GLY A 324 -9.86 -17.88 0.39
N ASN A 325 -9.99 -18.53 1.54
CA ASN A 325 -10.95 -19.63 1.72
C ASN A 325 -12.34 -19.14 2.16
N ALA A 326 -13.29 -19.13 1.22
CA ALA A 326 -14.68 -18.74 1.45
C ALA A 326 -15.42 -19.54 2.54
N ASP A 327 -15.00 -20.76 2.86
CA ASP A 327 -15.60 -21.58 3.93
C ASP A 327 -15.35 -21.00 5.33
N LEU A 328 -14.43 -20.04 5.46
CA LEU A 328 -14.03 -19.42 6.73
C LEU A 328 -14.82 -18.14 7.07
N ARG A 329 -15.94 -17.88 6.39
CA ARG A 329 -16.84 -16.77 6.74
C ARG A 329 -17.24 -16.79 8.22
N GLY A 330 -17.15 -15.64 8.88
CA GLY A 330 -17.52 -15.42 10.28
C GLY A 330 -16.52 -16.00 11.27
N LYS A 331 -15.40 -16.56 10.79
CA LYS A 331 -14.25 -16.90 11.61
C LYS A 331 -13.45 -15.63 11.90
N THR A 332 -12.71 -15.67 13.01
CA THR A 332 -12.05 -14.50 13.57
C THR A 332 -10.60 -14.79 13.91
N ALA A 333 -9.76 -13.78 13.72
CA ALA A 333 -8.47 -13.64 14.38
C ALA A 333 -8.57 -12.50 15.41
N VAL A 334 -7.68 -12.53 16.39
CA VAL A 334 -7.54 -11.45 17.38
C VAL A 334 -6.13 -10.90 17.29
N ILE A 335 -6.03 -9.58 17.30
CA ILE A 335 -4.77 -8.86 17.44
C ILE A 335 -4.86 -8.10 18.76
N ASP A 336 -3.82 -8.20 19.58
CA ASP A 336 -3.72 -7.50 20.86
C ASP A 336 -2.47 -6.62 20.86
N TYR A 337 -2.64 -5.40 21.33
CA TYR A 337 -1.58 -4.44 21.59
C TYR A 337 -2.03 -3.55 22.74
N ASN A 338 -1.16 -3.36 23.74
CA ASN A 338 -1.48 -2.57 24.94
C ASN A 338 -2.70 -3.11 25.74
N ASP A 339 -2.76 -4.43 25.96
CA ASP A 339 -3.87 -5.16 26.63
C ASP A 339 -5.26 -4.77 26.10
N ASN A 340 -5.35 -4.57 24.79
CA ASN A 340 -6.56 -4.16 24.09
C ASN A 340 -6.77 -4.96 22.80
N ASP A 341 -7.42 -6.11 22.97
CA ASP A 341 -7.87 -7.00 21.90
C ASP A 341 -8.74 -6.30 20.84
N THR A 342 -8.43 -6.56 19.57
CA THR A 342 -9.24 -6.19 18.40
C THR A 342 -9.48 -7.41 17.50
N ASP A 343 -10.73 -7.56 17.02
CA ASP A 343 -11.14 -8.69 16.18
C ASP A 343 -11.00 -8.37 14.68
N VAL A 344 -10.42 -9.32 13.93
CA VAL A 344 -10.48 -9.36 12.46
C VAL A 344 -11.39 -10.50 12.03
N VAL A 345 -12.51 -10.17 11.39
CA VAL A 345 -13.60 -11.08 11.03
C VAL A 345 -13.66 -11.24 9.52
N ILE A 346 -13.61 -12.47 9.02
CA ILE A 346 -13.82 -12.74 7.60
C ILE A 346 -15.31 -12.57 7.27
N GLY A 347 -15.63 -11.63 6.38
CA GLY A 347 -16.99 -11.34 5.96
C GLY A 347 -17.13 -11.21 4.45
N PHE A 348 -18.39 -11.11 4.04
CA PHE A 348 -18.78 -10.87 2.66
C PHE A 348 -20.06 -10.06 2.65
N ASP A 349 -20.11 -9.12 1.71
CA ASP A 349 -21.26 -8.31 1.42
C ASP A 349 -21.86 -8.68 0.06
N PHE A 350 -23.03 -8.12 -0.24
CA PHE A 350 -23.62 -8.28 -1.56
C PHE A 350 -23.44 -6.98 -2.31
N ALA A 351 -22.82 -7.06 -3.48
CA ALA A 351 -22.69 -5.94 -4.39
C ALA A 351 -24.08 -5.36 -4.75
N THR A 352 -24.13 -4.03 -4.89
CA THR A 352 -25.28 -3.34 -5.47
C THR A 352 -24.84 -2.55 -6.69
N VAL A 353 -25.71 -2.48 -7.70
CA VAL A 353 -25.48 -1.70 -8.92
C VAL A 353 -26.62 -0.72 -9.04
N ASP A 354 -26.30 0.57 -9.15
CA ASP A 354 -27.24 1.64 -9.42
C ASP A 354 -26.88 2.35 -10.73
N ILE A 355 -27.85 2.45 -11.62
CA ILE A 355 -27.68 3.18 -12.88
C ILE A 355 -28.39 4.51 -12.70
N MET A 356 -27.65 5.61 -12.79
CA MET A 356 -28.13 6.94 -12.43
C MET A 356 -28.38 7.81 -13.69
N PRO A 357 -29.54 7.66 -14.36
CA PRO A 357 -29.87 8.53 -15.48
C PRO A 357 -30.15 9.96 -15.01
N ASN A 358 -29.77 10.92 -15.86
CA ASN A 358 -29.98 12.34 -15.59
C ASN A 358 -31.47 12.75 -15.58
N ASP A 359 -32.31 12.01 -16.30
CA ASP A 359 -33.76 12.19 -16.32
C ASP A 359 -34.51 10.86 -16.55
N ASP A 360 -35.85 10.92 -16.69
CA ASP A 360 -36.70 9.73 -16.90
C ASP A 360 -36.59 9.13 -18.33
N MET A 361 -35.74 9.68 -19.20
CA MET A 361 -35.62 9.32 -20.61
C MET A 361 -34.16 9.13 -20.99
N TRP A 362 -33.79 7.89 -21.22
CA TRP A 362 -32.48 7.61 -21.80
C TRP A 362 -32.45 8.16 -23.23
N ASN A 363 -31.43 8.95 -23.56
CA ASN A 363 -31.17 9.43 -24.90
C ASN A 363 -30.08 8.58 -25.56
N SER A 364 -30.23 8.30 -26.85
CA SER A 364 -29.20 7.60 -27.62
C SER A 364 -27.90 8.40 -27.63
N GLY A 365 -26.79 7.74 -27.32
CA GLY A 365 -25.47 8.33 -27.24
C GLY A 365 -25.24 9.23 -26.02
N GLU A 366 -26.08 9.08 -24.98
CA GLU A 366 -25.85 9.70 -23.69
C GLU A 366 -25.14 8.70 -22.77
N GLU A 367 -24.04 9.15 -22.18
CA GLU A 367 -23.31 8.43 -21.14
C GLU A 367 -24.06 8.56 -19.80
N ILE A 368 -24.32 7.41 -19.18
CA ILE A 368 -25.07 7.29 -17.93
C ILE A 368 -24.13 6.73 -16.87
N ALA A 369 -24.02 7.41 -15.74
CA ALA A 369 -23.20 6.94 -14.62
C ALA A 369 -23.75 5.64 -14.04
N VAL A 370 -22.86 4.70 -13.75
CA VAL A 370 -23.13 3.47 -13.03
C VAL A 370 -22.31 3.49 -11.75
N VAL A 371 -22.98 3.32 -10.62
CA VAL A 371 -22.34 3.22 -9.31
C VAL A 371 -22.48 1.78 -8.84
N ILE A 372 -21.35 1.16 -8.55
CA ILE A 372 -21.27 -0.17 -7.98
C ILE A 372 -20.80 -0.01 -6.53
N MET A 373 -21.50 -0.60 -5.59
CA MET A 373 -21.02 -0.69 -4.21
C MET A 373 -20.74 -2.15 -3.92
N ASP A 374 -19.48 -2.50 -3.72
CA ASP A 374 -19.02 -3.86 -3.45
C ASP A 374 -17.82 -3.86 -2.51
N MET A 375 -18.07 -4.13 -1.23
CA MET A 375 -16.99 -4.23 -0.23
C MET A 375 -16.14 -5.49 -0.40
N ASP A 376 -16.59 -6.48 -1.17
CA ASP A 376 -15.82 -7.71 -1.41
C ASP A 376 -14.72 -7.50 -2.45
N ALA A 377 -14.91 -6.54 -3.35
CA ALA A 377 -13.94 -6.11 -4.35
C ALA A 377 -12.91 -5.10 -3.80
N ASN A 378 -13.21 -4.45 -2.66
CA ASN A 378 -12.29 -3.56 -1.95
C ASN A 378 -11.31 -4.40 -1.11
N LYS A 379 -10.22 -4.88 -1.72
CA LYS A 379 -9.23 -5.75 -1.06
C LYS A 379 -8.23 -4.91 -0.26
N ASN A 380 -7.82 -3.77 -0.78
CA ASN A 380 -6.80 -2.91 -0.24
C ASN A 380 -7.41 -1.59 0.24
N GLY A 381 -7.41 -1.36 1.55
CA GLY A 381 -8.06 -0.18 2.13
C GLY A 381 -7.28 1.13 1.96
N MET A 382 -6.04 1.06 1.43
CA MET A 382 -5.12 2.18 1.27
C MET A 382 -4.81 2.50 -0.21
N SER A 383 -5.44 1.82 -1.15
CA SER A 383 -5.30 2.11 -2.58
C SER A 383 -6.65 2.07 -3.26
N ASP A 384 -6.81 2.88 -4.31
CA ASP A 384 -7.92 2.78 -5.24
C ASP A 384 -7.82 1.50 -6.08
N GLU A 385 -8.95 0.80 -6.18
CA GLU A 385 -9.01 -0.48 -6.88
C GLU A 385 -9.86 -0.43 -8.15
N ASP A 386 -9.35 -1.05 -9.21
CA ASP A 386 -10.01 -1.06 -10.50
C ASP A 386 -10.76 -2.37 -10.75
N MET A 387 -12.07 -2.26 -10.99
CA MET A 387 -12.89 -3.33 -11.55
C MET A 387 -12.66 -3.45 -13.06
N GLU A 388 -11.51 -3.97 -13.44
CA GLU A 388 -11.16 -4.20 -14.85
C GLU A 388 -11.17 -5.68 -15.23
N VAL A 389 -11.50 -5.96 -16.49
CA VAL A 389 -11.52 -7.35 -17.01
C VAL A 389 -10.16 -8.02 -16.97
N ASN A 390 -9.08 -7.22 -17.04
CA ASN A 390 -7.70 -7.67 -17.04
C ASN A 390 -7.15 -7.96 -15.62
N ASN A 391 -7.88 -7.56 -14.56
CA ASN A 391 -7.46 -7.66 -13.18
C ASN A 391 -7.82 -9.05 -12.61
N PRO A 392 -6.83 -9.89 -12.24
CA PRO A 392 -7.09 -11.25 -11.73
C PRO A 392 -7.71 -11.26 -10.32
N ASN A 393 -7.61 -10.17 -9.58
CA ASN A 393 -8.05 -10.09 -8.19
C ASN A 393 -9.53 -9.71 -8.04
N ILE A 394 -10.17 -9.30 -9.15
CA ILE A 394 -11.61 -9.02 -9.19
C ILE A 394 -12.34 -10.30 -9.54
N ASP A 395 -13.20 -10.80 -8.67
CA ASP A 395 -13.90 -12.07 -8.91
C ASP A 395 -15.08 -11.94 -9.87
N ILE A 396 -15.80 -10.81 -9.84
CA ILE A 396 -17.04 -10.61 -10.59
C ILE A 396 -17.07 -9.19 -11.16
N ILE A 397 -17.36 -9.08 -12.45
CA ILE A 397 -17.62 -7.79 -13.11
C ILE A 397 -19.06 -7.76 -13.59
N PRO A 398 -19.88 -6.75 -13.19
CA PRO A 398 -21.24 -6.63 -13.68
C PRO A 398 -21.29 -6.58 -15.20
N ALA A 399 -22.15 -7.40 -15.80
CA ALA A 399 -22.29 -7.47 -17.25
C ALA A 399 -23.76 -7.41 -17.70
N LEU A 400 -23.97 -6.79 -18.86
CA LEU A 400 -25.24 -6.72 -19.58
C LEU A 400 -25.15 -7.62 -20.81
N GLN A 401 -25.97 -8.67 -20.85
CA GLN A 401 -26.07 -9.57 -21.99
C GLN A 401 -27.37 -9.33 -22.77
N THR A 402 -27.28 -9.22 -24.09
CA THR A 402 -28.45 -9.25 -24.99
C THR A 402 -28.29 -10.36 -26.02
N GLY A 403 -29.42 -10.94 -26.45
CA GLY A 403 -29.40 -12.00 -27.45
C GLY A 403 -28.73 -13.28 -26.94
N SER A 404 -27.88 -13.89 -27.74
CA SER A 404 -27.11 -15.10 -27.40
C SER A 404 -25.69 -15.02 -27.97
N PRO A 405 -24.85 -14.10 -27.46
CA PRO A 405 -23.44 -14.03 -27.85
C PRO A 405 -22.75 -15.35 -27.51
N THR A 406 -21.76 -15.72 -28.32
CA THR A 406 -20.87 -16.84 -28.01
C THR A 406 -19.65 -16.27 -27.29
N VAL A 407 -19.31 -16.79 -26.12
CA VAL A 407 -18.18 -16.31 -25.31
C VAL A 407 -17.10 -17.40 -25.23
N ILE A 408 -15.91 -17.05 -24.74
CA ILE A 408 -14.75 -17.95 -24.62
C ILE A 408 -15.03 -19.26 -23.84
N THR A 409 -16.18 -19.35 -23.19
CA THR A 409 -16.50 -20.44 -22.26
C THR A 409 -17.53 -21.41 -22.78
N ASP A 410 -17.98 -21.17 -24.01
CA ASP A 410 -18.76 -22.11 -24.78
C ASP A 410 -17.83 -23.18 -25.40
N ASN A 411 -17.52 -24.23 -24.63
CA ASN A 411 -16.72 -25.40 -25.06
C ASN A 411 -15.42 -25.03 -25.81
N ALA A 412 -14.62 -24.10 -25.28
CA ALA A 412 -13.31 -23.77 -25.84
C ALA A 412 -12.17 -24.52 -25.14
N GLU A 413 -11.06 -24.67 -25.85
CA GLU A 413 -9.76 -25.13 -25.37
C GLU A 413 -8.72 -24.03 -25.57
N ILE A 414 -7.85 -23.81 -24.59
CA ILE A 414 -6.72 -22.88 -24.67
C ILE A 414 -5.44 -23.70 -24.73
N ASN A 415 -4.71 -23.66 -25.85
CA ASN A 415 -3.47 -24.43 -26.05
C ASN A 415 -3.57 -25.91 -25.60
N ASP A 416 -4.61 -26.62 -26.04
CA ASP A 416 -4.95 -28.01 -25.66
C ASP A 416 -5.39 -28.22 -24.19
N VAL A 417 -5.76 -27.16 -23.46
CA VAL A 417 -6.34 -27.24 -22.11
C VAL A 417 -7.80 -26.81 -22.16
N SER A 418 -8.71 -27.68 -21.72
CA SER A 418 -10.14 -27.33 -21.65
C SER A 418 -10.34 -26.14 -20.73
N VAL A 419 -11.15 -25.16 -21.14
CA VAL A 419 -11.45 -23.99 -20.31
C VAL A 419 -12.05 -24.39 -18.96
N GLY A 420 -12.82 -25.49 -18.89
CA GLY A 420 -13.37 -26.01 -17.62
C GLY A 420 -12.33 -26.54 -16.63
N ASP A 421 -11.08 -26.76 -17.07
CA ASP A 421 -9.96 -27.12 -16.20
C ASP A 421 -9.23 -25.89 -15.62
N LEU A 422 -9.49 -24.69 -16.16
CA LEU A 422 -8.93 -23.42 -15.69
C LEU A 422 -9.91 -22.71 -14.74
N PRO A 423 -9.43 -21.81 -13.87
CA PRO A 423 -10.31 -20.92 -13.14
C PRO A 423 -11.11 -20.07 -14.13
N TYR A 424 -12.42 -20.10 -13.99
CA TYR A 424 -13.36 -19.47 -14.90
C TYR A 424 -14.40 -18.68 -14.10
N ASP A 425 -14.58 -17.41 -14.48
CA ASP A 425 -15.68 -16.60 -13.97
C ASP A 425 -16.84 -16.62 -14.97
N SER A 426 -17.89 -17.36 -14.60
CA SER A 426 -19.12 -17.46 -15.38
C SER A 426 -19.95 -16.18 -15.45
N PHE A 427 -19.73 -15.25 -14.53
CA PHE A 427 -20.47 -14.00 -14.48
C PHE A 427 -19.82 -12.94 -15.37
N ALA A 428 -18.49 -12.80 -15.38
CA ALA A 428 -17.78 -11.96 -16.33
C ALA A 428 -17.44 -12.67 -17.66
N ALA A 429 -17.86 -13.93 -17.86
CA ALA A 429 -17.54 -14.70 -19.07
C ALA A 429 -16.05 -14.60 -19.46
N ARG A 430 -15.18 -14.74 -18.47
CA ARG A 430 -13.72 -14.54 -18.53
C ARG A 430 -13.01 -15.80 -18.06
N VAL A 431 -11.88 -16.13 -18.69
CA VAL A 431 -11.00 -17.23 -18.24
C VAL A 431 -9.72 -16.66 -17.63
N ILE A 432 -9.24 -17.28 -16.55
CA ILE A 432 -7.95 -16.94 -15.93
C ILE A 432 -6.91 -17.95 -16.42
N VAL A 433 -5.92 -17.48 -17.19
CA VAL A 433 -4.84 -18.32 -17.69
C VAL A 433 -3.70 -18.36 -16.67
N ASP A 434 -3.66 -19.41 -15.84
CA ASP A 434 -2.51 -19.69 -14.96
C ASP A 434 -1.36 -20.26 -15.79
N THR A 435 -0.27 -19.49 -15.88
CA THR A 435 0.92 -19.87 -16.66
C THR A 435 1.76 -21.00 -16.06
N ASN A 436 1.44 -21.45 -14.84
CA ASN A 436 1.94 -22.72 -14.32
C ASN A 436 1.25 -23.94 -14.97
N ILE A 437 0.02 -23.76 -15.47
CA ILE A 437 -0.76 -24.76 -16.20
C ILE A 437 -0.56 -24.59 -17.72
N VAL A 438 -0.81 -23.39 -18.25
CA VAL A 438 -0.74 -23.07 -19.68
C VAL A 438 0.47 -22.19 -19.96
N LYS A 439 1.53 -22.74 -20.56
CA LYS A 439 2.69 -21.93 -20.93
C LYS A 439 2.42 -21.09 -22.17
N ILE A 440 2.70 -19.79 -22.08
CA ILE A 440 2.63 -18.85 -23.22
C ILE A 440 4.05 -18.44 -23.59
N ASP A 441 4.63 -19.13 -24.58
CA ASP A 441 5.99 -18.85 -25.05
C ASP A 441 6.00 -17.71 -26.10
N ASP A 442 5.25 -17.89 -27.20
CA ASP A 442 5.15 -16.93 -28.32
C ASP A 442 3.69 -16.62 -28.73
N SER A 443 2.73 -17.48 -28.34
CA SER A 443 1.35 -17.36 -28.75
C SER A 443 0.37 -18.03 -27.79
N LEU A 444 -0.84 -17.48 -27.73
CA LEU A 444 -2.01 -18.05 -27.09
C LEU A 444 -3.02 -18.39 -28.17
N THR A 445 -3.48 -19.65 -28.24
CA THR A 445 -4.55 -20.07 -29.15
C THR A 445 -5.77 -20.50 -28.35
N VAL A 446 -6.92 -19.94 -28.71
CA VAL A 446 -8.24 -20.36 -28.23
C VAL A 446 -8.90 -21.12 -29.39
N GLU A 447 -9.19 -22.40 -29.17
CA GLU A 447 -9.86 -23.29 -30.11
C GLU A 447 -11.28 -23.58 -29.62
N PHE A 448 -12.28 -23.57 -30.50
CA PHE A 448 -13.66 -23.87 -30.13
C PHE A 448 -14.02 -25.29 -30.57
N GLU A 449 -14.44 -26.15 -29.61
CA GLU A 449 -14.75 -27.57 -29.89
C GLU A 449 -15.92 -27.72 -30.88
N ASP A 450 -16.96 -26.90 -30.67
CA ASP A 450 -18.07 -26.74 -31.58
C ASP A 450 -17.86 -25.47 -32.41
N ARG A 451 -18.07 -25.59 -33.71
CA ARG A 451 -17.89 -24.48 -34.67
C ARG A 451 -18.80 -23.32 -34.30
N ILE A 452 -18.24 -22.11 -34.27
CA ILE A 452 -19.04 -20.89 -34.15
C ILE A 452 -19.73 -20.67 -35.50
N ASP A 453 -21.05 -20.89 -35.54
CA ASP A 453 -21.90 -20.66 -36.70
C ASP A 453 -22.15 -19.16 -36.85
N LEU A 454 -21.32 -18.49 -37.66
CA LEU A 454 -21.49 -17.08 -37.98
C LEU A 454 -22.66 -16.88 -38.97
N TYR A 455 -23.37 -15.77 -38.84
CA TYR A 455 -24.44 -15.45 -39.78
C TYR A 455 -23.84 -14.98 -41.12
N THR A 456 -24.17 -15.68 -42.20
CA THR A 456 -23.62 -15.40 -43.55
C THR A 456 -24.56 -14.58 -44.44
N GLN A 457 -25.39 -13.71 -43.86
CA GLN A 457 -26.34 -12.88 -44.61
C GLN A 457 -25.81 -11.45 -44.69
N ASP A 458 -25.94 -10.79 -45.84
CA ASP A 458 -25.55 -9.38 -46.08
C ASP A 458 -26.20 -8.36 -45.10
N THR A 459 -27.18 -8.82 -44.32
CA THR A 459 -27.94 -8.05 -43.34
C THR A 459 -27.56 -8.35 -41.90
N VAL A 460 -26.50 -9.14 -41.69
CA VAL A 460 -25.94 -9.44 -40.37
C VAL A 460 -24.45 -9.15 -40.37
N PHE A 461 -24.01 -8.42 -39.36
CA PHE A 461 -22.62 -8.10 -39.14
C PHE A 461 -22.12 -8.88 -37.92
N ASN A 462 -21.05 -9.65 -38.11
CA ASN A 462 -20.44 -10.46 -37.06
C ASN A 462 -19.17 -9.78 -36.58
N TYR A 463 -18.99 -9.78 -35.26
CA TYR A 463 -17.88 -9.13 -34.60
C TYR A 463 -17.24 -10.05 -33.57
N ILE A 464 -15.95 -9.84 -33.36
CA ILE A 464 -15.22 -10.43 -32.25
C ILE A 464 -14.77 -9.27 -31.37
N ASN A 465 -15.02 -9.39 -30.07
CA ASN A 465 -14.42 -8.57 -29.02
C ASN A 465 -13.47 -9.47 -28.22
N PHE A 466 -12.35 -8.95 -27.75
CA PHE A 466 -11.47 -9.70 -26.88
C PHE A 466 -10.68 -8.74 -25.98
N ASP A 467 -10.12 -9.28 -24.91
CA ASP A 467 -9.12 -8.64 -24.09
C ASP A 467 -8.07 -9.68 -23.69
N VAL A 468 -6.81 -9.39 -24.01
CA VAL A 468 -5.63 -10.16 -23.59
C VAL A 468 -4.55 -9.25 -22.96
N SER A 469 -4.92 -8.02 -22.58
CA SER A 469 -4.03 -6.99 -22.03
C SER A 469 -3.31 -7.43 -20.75
N SER A 470 -3.93 -8.31 -19.95
CA SER A 470 -3.30 -8.90 -18.77
C SER A 470 -1.97 -9.59 -19.12
N ILE A 471 -1.91 -10.23 -20.30
CA ILE A 471 -0.70 -10.86 -20.85
C ILE A 471 0.21 -9.78 -21.50
N GLY A 472 -0.42 -8.85 -22.20
CA GLY A 472 0.16 -7.68 -22.86
C GLY A 472 -0.25 -7.58 -24.33
N ASP A 473 0.22 -6.52 -25.00
CA ASP A 473 -0.14 -6.26 -26.40
C ASP A 473 0.15 -7.43 -27.34
N ALA A 474 -0.89 -7.89 -28.05
CA ALA A 474 -0.73 -8.85 -29.13
C ALA A 474 -0.05 -8.19 -30.35
N SER A 475 1.07 -8.75 -30.79
CA SER A 475 1.83 -8.27 -31.96
C SER A 475 1.21 -8.69 -33.29
N SER A 476 0.38 -9.73 -33.30
CA SER A 476 -0.50 -10.05 -34.42
C SER A 476 -1.61 -11.00 -33.98
N ILE A 477 -2.73 -10.93 -34.69
CA ILE A 477 -3.93 -11.72 -34.42
C ILE A 477 -4.34 -12.45 -35.69
N THR A 478 -4.65 -13.73 -35.55
CA THR A 478 -5.16 -14.59 -36.62
C THR A 478 -6.45 -15.24 -36.13
N ALA A 479 -7.55 -15.05 -36.84
CA ALA A 479 -8.85 -15.61 -36.46
C ALA A 479 -9.48 -16.31 -37.67
N CYS A 480 -10.22 -17.39 -37.41
CA CYS A 480 -11.07 -18.07 -38.39
C CYS A 480 -10.34 -18.40 -39.71
N SER A 481 -9.11 -18.93 -39.63
CA SER A 481 -8.24 -19.30 -40.77
C SER A 481 -7.66 -18.15 -41.62
N GLY A 482 -7.75 -16.89 -41.19
CA GLY A 482 -7.22 -15.72 -41.88
C GLY A 482 -6.46 -14.72 -40.98
N SER A 483 -5.60 -13.89 -41.58
CA SER A 483 -5.06 -12.72 -40.89
C SER A 483 -6.16 -11.70 -40.71
N VAL A 484 -6.31 -11.16 -39.51
CA VAL A 484 -7.32 -10.12 -39.24
C VAL A 484 -6.74 -8.76 -39.61
N LEU A 485 -7.50 -8.01 -40.42
CA LEU A 485 -7.13 -6.69 -40.90
C LEU A 485 -8.22 -5.67 -40.55
N ASP A 486 -7.84 -4.41 -40.28
CA ASP A 486 -8.77 -3.29 -40.14
C ASP A 486 -9.46 -2.95 -41.49
N SER A 487 -10.39 -1.98 -41.47
CA SER A 487 -11.09 -1.49 -42.66
C SER A 487 -10.16 -0.90 -43.73
N ASP A 488 -8.93 -0.52 -43.36
CA ASP A 488 -7.88 -0.02 -44.25
C ASP A 488 -6.92 -1.14 -44.74
N GLY A 489 -7.09 -2.39 -44.27
CA GLY A 489 -6.29 -3.55 -44.63
C GLY A 489 -4.97 -3.70 -43.85
N ASN A 490 -4.80 -3.00 -42.72
CA ASN A 490 -3.64 -3.15 -41.84
C ASN A 490 -3.87 -4.28 -40.82
N PRO A 491 -2.82 -5.02 -40.40
CA PRO A 491 -2.94 -5.98 -39.31
C PRO A 491 -3.48 -5.31 -38.07
N ILE A 492 -4.47 -5.93 -37.42
CA ILE A 492 -4.93 -5.41 -36.14
C ILE A 492 -4.02 -5.92 -35.00
N THR A 493 -3.68 -5.01 -34.09
CA THR A 493 -2.80 -5.21 -32.93
C THR A 493 -3.41 -4.53 -31.70
N GLY A 494 -3.04 -4.99 -30.51
CA GLY A 494 -3.47 -4.39 -29.24
C GLY A 494 -4.53 -5.22 -28.53
N ASP A 495 -5.14 -4.58 -27.54
CA ASP A 495 -5.84 -5.27 -26.45
C ASP A 495 -7.34 -5.38 -26.65
N VAL A 496 -7.96 -4.41 -27.31
CA VAL A 496 -9.41 -4.38 -27.56
C VAL A 496 -9.62 -4.11 -29.03
N VAL A 497 -10.12 -5.13 -29.74
CA VAL A 497 -10.29 -5.01 -31.17
C VAL A 497 -11.65 -5.54 -31.56
N TYR A 498 -12.38 -4.64 -32.19
CA TYR A 498 -13.56 -4.92 -32.96
C TYR A 498 -13.18 -5.47 -34.34
N MET A 499 -13.54 -6.72 -34.64
CA MET A 499 -13.17 -7.38 -35.90
C MET A 499 -14.40 -7.75 -36.73
N ALA A 500 -14.61 -7.10 -37.88
CA ALA A 500 -15.60 -7.55 -38.86
C ALA A 500 -15.09 -8.81 -39.57
N ILE A 501 -15.91 -9.86 -39.62
CA ILE A 501 -15.57 -11.12 -40.29
C ILE A 501 -16.07 -11.09 -41.74
N ASP A 502 -15.15 -11.17 -42.71
CA ASP A 502 -15.43 -11.09 -44.16
C ASP A 502 -16.30 -12.27 -44.65
N GLU A 503 -17.31 -11.97 -45.47
CA GLU A 503 -18.26 -12.90 -46.09
C GLU A 503 -17.57 -13.98 -46.97
N ASP A 504 -16.40 -13.68 -47.53
CA ASP A 504 -15.63 -14.61 -48.38
C ASP A 504 -14.74 -15.58 -47.57
N SER A 505 -14.54 -15.32 -46.27
CA SER A 505 -13.85 -16.20 -45.33
C SER A 505 -14.85 -17.10 -44.61
N VAL A 506 -14.96 -18.33 -45.11
CA VAL A 506 -15.44 -19.57 -44.47
C VAL A 506 -16.41 -19.38 -43.29
N ASN A 507 -17.64 -19.87 -43.45
CA ASN A 507 -18.77 -19.87 -42.51
C ASN A 507 -18.52 -20.35 -41.05
N ASN A 508 -17.30 -20.66 -40.64
CA ASN A 508 -16.97 -21.21 -39.33
C ASN A 508 -15.70 -20.54 -38.79
N CYS A 509 -15.76 -20.09 -37.55
CA CYS A 509 -14.55 -19.79 -36.78
C CYS A 509 -14.16 -21.01 -35.94
N ASP A 510 -13.00 -21.59 -36.21
CA ASP A 510 -12.48 -22.74 -35.46
C ASP A 510 -11.51 -22.31 -34.34
N ASN A 511 -10.77 -21.22 -34.52
CA ASN A 511 -9.83 -20.70 -33.53
C ASN A 511 -9.50 -19.22 -33.70
N ILE A 512 -8.92 -18.65 -32.64
CA ILE A 512 -8.23 -17.37 -32.62
C ILE A 512 -6.84 -17.57 -31.99
N THR A 513 -5.81 -16.98 -32.60
CA THR A 513 -4.44 -17.01 -32.11
C THR A 513 -3.91 -15.60 -31.93
N PHE A 514 -3.48 -15.31 -30.71
CA PHE A 514 -2.76 -14.10 -30.33
C PHE A 514 -1.27 -14.39 -30.29
N LYS A 515 -0.44 -13.56 -30.90
CA LYS A 515 1.03 -13.64 -30.80
C LYS A 515 1.56 -12.53 -29.93
N PHE A 516 2.56 -12.84 -29.12
CA PHE A 516 3.24 -11.87 -28.26
C PHE A 516 4.72 -11.79 -28.62
N ASP A 517 5.30 -10.60 -28.55
CA ASP A 517 6.73 -10.39 -28.84
C ASP A 517 7.64 -10.61 -27.63
N LYS A 518 7.06 -11.00 -26.49
CA LYS A 518 7.75 -11.26 -25.22
C LYS A 518 7.33 -12.61 -24.64
N THR A 519 8.25 -13.26 -23.93
CA THR A 519 7.92 -14.41 -23.08
C THR A 519 7.05 -13.93 -21.92
N VAL A 520 5.94 -14.62 -21.69
CA VAL A 520 5.02 -14.30 -20.58
C VAL A 520 5.58 -14.84 -19.27
N GLY A 521 5.48 -14.03 -18.21
CA GLY A 521 5.93 -14.39 -16.87
C GLY A 521 5.06 -15.50 -16.27
N LYS A 522 5.43 -15.90 -15.05
CA LYS A 522 4.52 -16.71 -14.22
C LYS A 522 3.48 -15.78 -13.59
N GLY A 523 2.23 -16.23 -13.55
CA GLY A 523 1.10 -15.49 -13.01
C GLY A 523 -0.22 -15.94 -13.61
N ASP A 524 -1.27 -15.29 -13.14
CA ASP A 524 -2.66 -15.48 -13.55
C ASP A 524 -3.07 -14.34 -14.48
N TYR A 525 -3.55 -14.71 -15.67
CA TYR A 525 -3.82 -13.75 -16.74
C TYR A 525 -5.26 -13.86 -17.22
N PRO A 526 -6.15 -12.97 -16.76
CA PRO A 526 -7.51 -12.81 -17.25
C PRO A 526 -7.59 -12.54 -18.75
N ILE A 527 -8.42 -13.28 -19.46
CA ILE A 527 -8.71 -13.02 -20.86
C ILE A 527 -10.21 -13.12 -21.15
N VAL A 528 -10.66 -12.38 -22.16
CA VAL A 528 -12.00 -12.53 -22.76
C VAL A 528 -11.89 -12.66 -24.27
N VAL A 529 -12.79 -13.45 -24.86
CA VAL A 529 -13.02 -13.53 -26.31
C VAL A 529 -14.51 -13.74 -26.50
N ASP A 530 -15.20 -12.76 -27.07
CA ASP A 530 -16.63 -12.76 -27.31
C ASP A 530 -16.92 -12.62 -28.80
N PHE A 531 -17.91 -13.36 -29.28
CA PHE A 531 -18.45 -13.28 -30.62
C PHE A 531 -19.85 -12.70 -30.55
N MET A 532 -20.03 -11.63 -31.31
CA MET A 532 -21.21 -10.78 -31.31
C MET A 532 -21.80 -10.70 -32.71
N SER A 533 -23.08 -10.41 -32.79
CA SER A 533 -23.77 -10.29 -34.06
C SER A 533 -24.89 -9.28 -33.98
N PHE A 534 -25.02 -8.46 -35.02
CA PHE A 534 -26.06 -7.46 -35.13
C PHE A 534 -26.72 -7.51 -36.50
N GLY A 535 -28.04 -7.31 -36.54
CA GLY A 535 -28.78 -7.18 -37.79
C GLY A 535 -30.05 -8.01 -37.80
N TYR A 536 -30.35 -8.62 -38.94
CA TYR A 536 -31.53 -9.48 -39.05
C TYR A 536 -31.38 -10.52 -40.16
N ILE A 537 -32.19 -11.58 -40.05
CA ILE A 537 -32.39 -12.59 -41.08
C ILE A 537 -33.70 -12.33 -41.84
N ASP A 538 -33.78 -12.75 -43.11
CA ASP A 538 -34.95 -12.55 -43.99
C ASP A 538 -35.33 -11.06 -44.15
N ASP A 539 -36.43 -10.60 -43.54
CA ASP A 539 -36.93 -9.22 -43.65
C ASP A 539 -36.95 -8.42 -42.33
N GLY A 540 -36.54 -9.04 -41.21
CA GLY A 540 -36.43 -8.40 -39.90
C GLY A 540 -37.74 -7.88 -39.31
N LEU A 541 -38.90 -8.25 -39.87
CA LEU A 541 -40.20 -7.80 -39.36
C LEU A 541 -40.60 -8.53 -38.07
N GLN A 542 -40.21 -9.79 -37.93
CA GLN A 542 -40.46 -10.59 -36.73
C GLN A 542 -39.34 -10.41 -35.71
N SER A 543 -39.67 -10.41 -34.42
CA SER A 543 -38.64 -10.30 -33.37
C SER A 543 -37.65 -11.46 -33.39
N THR A 544 -38.08 -12.65 -33.84
CA THR A 544 -37.24 -13.84 -34.00
C THR A 544 -36.29 -13.75 -35.18
N GLU A 545 -36.45 -12.75 -36.04
CA GLU A 545 -35.58 -12.51 -37.20
C GLU A 545 -34.51 -11.46 -36.89
N ARG A 546 -34.58 -10.78 -35.74
CA ARG A 546 -33.60 -9.73 -35.37
C ARG A 546 -32.53 -10.31 -34.48
N ILE A 547 -31.29 -9.89 -34.73
CA ILE A 547 -30.09 -10.35 -34.04
C ILE A 547 -29.46 -9.13 -33.34
N ALA A 548 -29.20 -9.28 -32.05
CA ALA A 548 -28.57 -8.27 -31.20
C ALA A 548 -27.86 -9.01 -30.07
N ASP A 549 -26.82 -9.75 -30.46
CA ASP A 549 -26.03 -10.63 -29.62
C ASP A 549 -24.80 -9.87 -29.14
N GLN A 550 -24.76 -9.51 -27.86
CA GLN A 550 -23.61 -8.83 -27.25
C GLN A 550 -23.55 -9.10 -25.74
N ILE A 551 -22.34 -8.95 -25.20
CA ILE A 551 -22.05 -8.86 -23.77
C ILE A 551 -21.28 -7.57 -23.55
N VAL A 552 -21.71 -6.77 -22.57
CA VAL A 552 -21.06 -5.51 -22.18
C VAL A 552 -20.67 -5.63 -20.71
N ARG A 553 -19.40 -5.45 -20.40
CA ARG A 553 -18.87 -5.51 -19.02
C ARG A 553 -18.67 -4.09 -18.53
N ILE A 554 -19.16 -3.80 -17.32
CA ILE A 554 -19.04 -2.47 -16.74
C ILE A 554 -17.72 -2.44 -15.98
N GLU A 555 -16.70 -1.88 -16.62
CA GLU A 555 -15.45 -1.55 -15.94
C GLU A 555 -15.65 -0.27 -15.13
N ALA A 556 -15.12 -0.23 -13.92
CA ALA A 556 -15.33 0.86 -12.98
C ALA A 556 -14.11 1.06 -12.09
N GLU A 557 -13.85 2.32 -11.73
CA GLU A 557 -12.73 2.75 -10.88
C GLU A 557 -13.30 3.07 -9.49
N GLU A 558 -12.60 2.67 -8.44
CA GLU A 558 -12.99 3.03 -7.08
C GLU A 558 -12.93 4.56 -6.88
N THR A 559 -13.88 5.12 -6.13
CA THR A 559 -14.02 6.58 -6.01
C THR A 559 -12.94 7.24 -5.15
N ASP A 560 -12.36 6.49 -4.21
CA ASP A 560 -11.29 6.88 -3.27
C ASP A 560 -10.84 5.61 -2.52
N ASP A 561 -9.70 5.68 -1.84
CA ASP A 561 -9.12 4.54 -1.11
C ASP A 561 -10.12 3.91 -0.13
N GLY A 562 -10.31 2.59 -0.24
CA GLY A 562 -11.06 1.80 0.72
C GLY A 562 -12.56 2.15 0.82
N THR A 563 -13.13 2.83 -0.18
CA THR A 563 -14.56 3.20 -0.18
C THR A 563 -15.49 2.02 -0.48
N GLY A 564 -15.03 1.03 -1.26
CA GLY A 564 -15.85 -0.02 -1.86
C GLY A 564 -16.95 0.52 -2.78
N VAL A 565 -16.80 1.76 -3.27
CA VAL A 565 -17.73 2.40 -4.20
C VAL A 565 -16.97 2.65 -5.50
N PHE A 566 -17.45 2.06 -6.58
CA PHE A 566 -16.85 2.13 -7.90
C PHE A 566 -17.76 2.91 -8.84
N GLU A 567 -17.18 3.80 -9.63
CA GLU A 567 -17.86 4.60 -10.65
C GLU A 567 -17.42 4.15 -12.04
N GLY A 568 -18.40 3.81 -12.86
CA GLY A 568 -18.24 3.54 -14.28
C GLY A 568 -19.31 4.28 -15.07
N SER A 569 -19.37 4.01 -16.37
CA SER A 569 -20.40 4.58 -17.23
C SER A 569 -20.93 3.58 -18.25
N LEU A 570 -22.14 3.87 -18.72
CA LEU A 570 -22.82 3.10 -19.75
C LEU A 570 -23.36 4.06 -20.80
N GLU A 571 -22.95 3.86 -22.05
CA GLU A 571 -23.54 4.52 -23.21
C GLU A 571 -24.31 3.48 -24.04
N TYR A 572 -25.40 3.91 -24.66
CA TYR A 572 -26.13 3.05 -25.59
C TYR A 572 -26.61 3.83 -26.81
N ILE A 573 -26.66 3.14 -27.95
CA ILE A 573 -27.11 3.73 -29.22
C ILE A 573 -28.41 3.07 -29.67
N MET A 574 -29.42 3.89 -29.97
CA MET A 574 -30.70 3.43 -30.50
C MET A 574 -30.59 3.18 -32.00
N VAL A 575 -30.29 1.93 -32.34
CA VAL A 575 -30.06 1.45 -33.71
C VAL A 575 -31.27 1.69 -34.65
N ASN A 576 -32.50 1.82 -34.13
CA ASN A 576 -33.69 2.14 -34.95
C ASN A 576 -33.74 3.57 -35.51
N GLN A 577 -32.79 4.43 -35.14
CA GLN A 577 -32.60 5.78 -35.69
C GLN A 577 -31.47 5.84 -36.73
N LEU A 578 -30.71 4.76 -36.89
CA LEU A 578 -29.53 4.65 -37.76
C LEU A 578 -29.77 3.67 -38.91
N ASN A 579 -28.84 3.64 -39.87
CA ASN A 579 -28.90 2.71 -40.99
C ASN A 579 -28.32 1.35 -40.56
N ILE A 580 -29.18 0.46 -40.10
CA ILE A 580 -28.80 -0.89 -39.61
C ILE A 580 -28.17 -1.81 -40.65
N LEU A 581 -28.09 -1.36 -41.92
CA LEU A 581 -27.46 -2.03 -43.05
C LEU A 581 -26.11 -1.40 -43.41
N ASP A 582 -25.62 -0.47 -42.59
CA ASP A 582 -24.33 0.18 -42.72
C ASP A 582 -23.41 -0.36 -41.62
N GLN A 583 -22.30 -0.98 -42.01
CA GLN A 583 -21.34 -1.54 -41.06
C GLN A 583 -20.78 -0.45 -40.13
N ASP A 584 -20.52 0.74 -40.68
CA ASP A 584 -20.08 1.95 -39.96
C ASP A 584 -21.01 2.32 -38.79
N THR A 585 -22.26 1.83 -38.76
CA THR A 585 -23.19 2.05 -37.63
C THR A 585 -22.72 1.35 -36.35
N PHE A 586 -21.99 0.25 -36.49
CA PHE A 586 -21.59 -0.60 -35.38
C PHE A 586 -20.10 -0.46 -35.05
N ASP A 587 -19.27 0.07 -35.96
CA ASP A 587 -17.81 0.18 -35.80
C ASP A 587 -17.37 1.03 -34.59
N ASP A 588 -18.20 1.95 -34.11
CA ASP A 588 -17.94 2.77 -32.92
C ASP A 588 -18.51 2.15 -31.61
N VAL A 589 -19.13 0.96 -31.66
CA VAL A 589 -19.70 0.31 -30.47
C VAL A 589 -18.59 -0.36 -29.66
N SER A 590 -18.17 0.29 -28.58
CA SER A 590 -17.39 -0.35 -27.51
C SER A 590 -18.26 -1.33 -26.74
N THR A 591 -17.63 -2.39 -26.21
CA THR A 591 -18.27 -3.41 -25.34
C THR A 591 -17.64 -3.50 -23.97
N LYS A 592 -16.73 -2.57 -23.71
CA LYS A 592 -16.26 -2.13 -22.41
C LYS A 592 -16.89 -0.78 -22.12
#